data_AF-A0A2G2XQN6-F1
#
_entry.id   AF-A0A2G2XQN6-F1
#
_cell.length_a   1.000
_cell.length_b   1.000
_cell.length_c   1.000
_cell.angle_alpha   90.00
_cell.angle_beta   90.00
_cell.angle_gamma   90.00
#
_symmetry.space_group_name_H-M   'P 1'
#
loop_
_entity.id
_entity.type
_entity.pdbx_description
1 polymer ?
#
loop_
_entity_poly.entity_id
_entity_poly.type
_entity_poly.pdbx_seq_one_letter_code
_entity_poly.pdbx_strand_id
1 'polypeptide(L)'
;MIIRSPEPEVKILVDRDPVKTSFEEWARPGHFSRTIAKGPDTTTWIWNLHADAHDFDSHTSDLEEISRKVFSAHFGQLSIIFLWLSGMYFHGARFSNYEAWLSDPSHIGPSAQIWQTSGITRELQLYCTTIGALVFIALMLFDDFLTFRGGLDPVTGGLWLTNIAHHHLAIAILFLIAGHMYKTNWGIGHGLKDILEAHKGPFTGQGHKGLYEILTTSWHAQLSLNLAMLGSLTIVVAHHMYSMPPYPYLATDYGTQLSLFTHYMWIGGFVIVGVAAHTTIFMVRDYDPNTQYNDLLDRFLRYRDAIISHLNWASILFARSSRLKPDKANLGFCFPYDGPGRGVHVKYRPEIMSS
;
A
#
# COMPACT_ATOMS: atom_id res chain seq x y z
N MET A 1 -34.25 -23.89 20.99
CA MET A 1 -32.80 -23.83 21.23
C MET A 1 -32.13 -24.39 19.99
N ILE A 2 -31.66 -23.54 19.07
CA ILE A 2 -30.95 -24.01 17.88
C ILE A 2 -29.53 -24.30 18.33
N ILE A 3 -29.18 -25.59 18.40
CA ILE A 3 -27.81 -26.03 18.67
C ILE A 3 -27.01 -25.69 17.42
N ARG A 4 -26.33 -24.54 17.43
CA ARG A 4 -25.31 -24.24 16.41
C ARG A 4 -24.21 -25.30 16.57
N SER A 5 -23.82 -25.94 15.47
CA SER A 5 -22.65 -26.82 15.42
C SER A 5 -21.44 -26.09 16.00
N PRO A 6 -20.54 -26.77 16.75
CA PRO A 6 -19.32 -26.12 17.24
C PRO A 6 -18.55 -25.55 16.04
N GLU A 7 -18.26 -24.25 16.10
CA GLU A 7 -17.40 -23.58 15.13
C GLU A 7 -15.99 -24.18 15.18
N PRO A 8 -15.29 -24.31 14.04
CA PRO A 8 -13.96 -24.89 14.01
C PRO A 8 -12.99 -24.07 14.87
N GLU A 9 -12.30 -24.74 15.81
CA GLU A 9 -11.25 -24.14 16.62
C GLU A 9 -10.05 -23.74 15.75
N VAL A 10 -9.49 -22.55 16.00
CA VAL A 10 -8.23 -22.12 15.38
C VAL A 10 -7.10 -22.98 15.91
N LYS A 11 -6.44 -23.72 15.01
CA LYS A 11 -5.35 -24.66 15.30
C LYS A 11 -4.20 -24.45 14.32
N ILE A 12 -3.00 -24.72 14.78
CA ILE A 12 -1.81 -24.76 13.91
C ILE A 12 -1.74 -26.16 13.30
N LEU A 13 -1.84 -26.22 11.97
CA LEU A 13 -1.71 -27.44 11.18
C LEU A 13 -0.57 -27.24 10.19
N VAL A 14 0.38 -28.17 10.16
CA VAL A 14 1.58 -28.10 9.32
C VAL A 14 1.95 -29.49 8.83
N ASP A 15 2.20 -29.62 7.54
CA ASP A 15 2.79 -30.83 6.94
C ASP A 15 4.30 -30.85 7.13
N ARG A 16 4.86 -32.02 7.46
CA ARG A 16 6.31 -32.21 7.54
C ARG A 16 6.88 -32.55 6.18
N ASP A 17 7.91 -31.82 5.78
CA ASP A 17 8.67 -32.03 4.55
C ASP A 17 7.80 -32.25 3.30
N PRO A 18 6.84 -31.34 2.99
CA PRO A 18 5.92 -31.52 1.86
C PRO A 18 6.63 -31.49 0.50
N VAL A 19 7.80 -30.85 0.41
CA VAL A 19 8.62 -30.77 -0.81
C VAL A 19 10.08 -31.06 -0.45
N LYS A 20 10.71 -31.99 -1.17
CA LYS A 20 12.12 -32.35 -0.97
C LYS A 20 13.02 -31.23 -1.51
N THR A 21 13.93 -30.74 -0.68
CA THR A 21 14.98 -29.79 -1.10
C THR A 21 15.94 -30.45 -2.09
N SER A 22 16.00 -29.94 -3.32
CA SER A 22 16.82 -30.47 -4.42
C SER A 22 17.14 -29.39 -5.45
N PHE A 23 18.29 -29.49 -6.11
CA PHE A 23 18.66 -28.65 -7.27
C PHE A 23 18.12 -29.18 -8.60
N GLU A 24 17.44 -30.34 -8.62
CA GLU A 24 16.93 -30.95 -9.86
C GLU A 24 16.02 -30.01 -10.65
N GLU A 25 15.08 -29.35 -9.97
CA GLU A 25 14.14 -28.42 -10.60
C GLU A 25 14.79 -27.12 -11.07
N TRP A 26 15.95 -26.75 -10.51
CA TRP A 26 16.71 -25.57 -10.94
C TRP A 26 17.37 -25.80 -12.30
N ALA A 27 17.72 -27.04 -12.62
CA ALA A 27 18.24 -27.43 -13.92
C ALA A 27 17.17 -27.50 -15.02
N ARG A 28 15.88 -27.36 -14.65
CA ARG A 28 14.73 -27.37 -15.56
C ARG A 28 13.97 -26.03 -15.47
N PRO A 29 14.44 -24.96 -16.14
CA PRO A 29 13.73 -23.69 -16.11
C PRO A 29 12.33 -23.86 -16.69
N GLY A 30 11.33 -23.33 -16.00
CA GLY A 30 9.92 -23.46 -16.38
C GLY A 30 9.24 -24.74 -15.89
N HIS A 31 9.87 -25.53 -15.00
CA HIS A 31 9.25 -26.73 -14.42
C HIS A 31 7.87 -26.49 -13.81
N PHE A 32 7.60 -25.27 -13.33
CA PHE A 32 6.36 -24.85 -12.70
C PHE A 32 5.16 -24.74 -13.65
N SER A 33 5.38 -24.72 -14.98
CA SER A 33 4.28 -24.65 -15.96
C SER A 33 4.45 -25.69 -17.06
N ARG A 34 3.40 -26.50 -17.25
CA ARG A 34 3.38 -27.57 -18.27
C ARG A 34 3.59 -27.04 -19.70
N THR A 35 3.27 -25.78 -19.93
CA THR A 35 3.39 -25.13 -21.25
C THR A 35 4.85 -24.83 -21.58
N ILE A 36 5.62 -24.33 -20.61
CA ILE A 36 7.02 -23.93 -20.79
C ILE A 36 8.00 -25.05 -20.41
N ALA A 37 7.60 -26.05 -19.62
CA ALA A 37 8.46 -27.17 -19.23
C ALA A 37 8.99 -28.01 -20.41
N LYS A 38 8.38 -27.89 -21.61
CA LYS A 38 8.82 -28.57 -22.84
C LYS A 38 10.14 -28.04 -23.41
N GLY A 39 10.57 -26.86 -22.97
CA GLY A 39 11.80 -26.21 -23.42
C GLY A 39 11.58 -25.12 -24.48
N PRO A 40 12.65 -24.40 -24.84
CA PRO A 40 12.56 -23.22 -25.70
C PRO A 40 12.49 -23.56 -27.19
N ASP A 41 11.29 -23.54 -27.75
CA ASP A 41 11.09 -23.64 -29.21
C ASP A 41 11.27 -22.27 -29.91
N THR A 42 11.00 -21.17 -29.20
CA THR A 42 11.10 -19.79 -29.70
C THR A 42 11.64 -18.86 -28.61
N THR A 43 12.14 -17.68 -28.98
CA THR A 43 12.60 -16.67 -28.01
C THR A 43 11.47 -16.14 -27.11
N THR A 44 10.20 -16.28 -27.53
CA THR A 44 9.02 -16.01 -26.70
C THR A 44 9.01 -16.83 -25.41
N TRP A 45 9.57 -18.04 -25.45
CA TRP A 45 9.68 -18.89 -24.27
C TRP A 45 10.44 -18.21 -23.12
N ILE A 46 11.50 -17.47 -23.43
CA ILE A 46 12.30 -16.76 -22.41
C ILE A 46 11.43 -15.69 -21.73
N TRP A 47 10.62 -14.96 -22.49
CA TRP A 47 9.75 -13.92 -21.93
C TRP A 47 8.64 -14.52 -21.07
N ASN A 48 8.00 -15.59 -21.53
CA ASN A 48 6.95 -16.29 -20.77
C ASN A 48 7.51 -16.90 -19.49
N LEU A 49 8.74 -17.45 -19.52
CA LEU A 49 9.41 -17.97 -18.33
C LEU A 49 9.48 -16.92 -17.21
N HIS A 50 9.79 -15.65 -17.54
CA HIS A 50 9.88 -14.58 -16.55
C HIS A 50 8.52 -14.01 -16.17
N ALA A 51 7.61 -13.86 -17.13
CA ALA A 51 6.27 -13.31 -16.91
C ALA A 51 5.43 -14.21 -15.98
N ASP A 52 5.52 -15.53 -16.16
CA ASP A 52 4.68 -16.50 -15.46
C ASP A 52 5.31 -16.97 -14.13
N ALA A 53 6.54 -16.56 -13.81
CA ALA A 53 7.29 -17.08 -12.66
C ALA A 53 6.57 -16.88 -11.31
N HIS A 54 5.85 -15.76 -11.15
CA HIS A 54 5.09 -15.45 -9.94
C HIS A 54 3.57 -15.52 -10.14
N ASP A 55 3.10 -16.02 -11.28
CA ASP A 55 1.68 -16.29 -11.51
C ASP A 55 1.30 -17.68 -10.96
N PHE A 56 1.31 -17.82 -9.63
CA PHE A 56 1.18 -19.12 -8.96
C PHE A 56 -0.12 -19.86 -9.29
N ASP A 57 -1.21 -19.14 -9.54
CA ASP A 57 -2.50 -19.72 -9.93
C ASP A 57 -2.45 -20.39 -11.32
N SER A 58 -1.50 -19.99 -12.17
CA SER A 58 -1.27 -20.66 -13.46
C SER A 58 -0.47 -21.96 -13.33
N HIS A 59 0.22 -22.17 -12.20
CA HIS A 59 1.07 -23.35 -11.97
C HIS A 59 0.26 -24.54 -11.49
N THR A 60 -0.72 -24.28 -10.61
CA THR A 60 -1.51 -25.29 -9.90
C THR A 60 -2.90 -24.74 -9.58
N SER A 61 -3.90 -25.61 -9.50
CA SER A 61 -5.25 -25.25 -9.04
C SER A 61 -5.43 -25.45 -7.53
N ASP A 62 -4.40 -25.92 -6.83
CA ASP A 62 -4.44 -26.15 -5.38
C ASP A 62 -4.16 -24.85 -4.61
N LEU A 63 -5.22 -24.30 -4.01
CA LEU A 63 -5.15 -23.08 -3.19
C LEU A 63 -4.22 -23.24 -1.98
N GLU A 64 -4.05 -24.45 -1.44
CA GLU A 64 -3.14 -24.67 -0.32
C GLU A 64 -1.68 -24.53 -0.77
N GLU A 65 -1.31 -25.13 -1.91
CA GLU A 65 0.01 -24.98 -2.50
C GLU A 65 0.31 -23.51 -2.87
N ILE A 66 -0.66 -22.81 -3.46
CA ILE A 66 -0.55 -21.37 -3.78
C ILE A 66 -0.30 -20.57 -2.49
N SER A 67 -1.09 -20.82 -1.44
CA SER A 67 -0.96 -20.15 -0.14
C SER A 67 0.42 -20.39 0.49
N ARG A 68 0.97 -21.61 0.39
CA ARG A 68 2.32 -21.95 0.85
C ARG A 68 3.39 -21.18 0.07
N LYS A 69 3.26 -21.09 -1.26
CA LYS A 69 4.18 -20.30 -2.12
C LYS A 69 4.13 -18.82 -1.78
N VAL A 70 2.94 -18.23 -1.66
CA VAL A 70 2.74 -16.82 -1.26
C VAL A 70 3.36 -16.55 0.11
N PHE A 71 3.07 -17.40 1.10
CA PHE A 71 3.63 -17.25 2.45
C PHE A 71 5.17 -17.31 2.44
N SER A 72 5.77 -18.25 1.70
CA SER A 72 7.23 -18.34 1.56
C SER A 72 7.82 -17.13 0.82
N ALA A 73 7.18 -16.67 -0.26
CA ALA A 73 7.60 -15.50 -1.03
C ALA A 73 7.60 -14.22 -0.17
N HIS A 74 6.67 -14.09 0.79
CA HIS A 74 6.69 -12.98 1.75
C HIS A 74 7.97 -12.97 2.60
N PHE A 75 8.47 -14.11 3.07
CA PHE A 75 9.76 -14.16 3.77
C PHE A 75 10.93 -13.81 2.87
N GLY A 76 10.90 -14.25 1.60
CA GLY A 76 11.85 -13.84 0.59
C GLY A 76 11.89 -12.31 0.45
N GLN A 77 10.73 -11.67 0.26
CA GLN A 77 10.62 -10.22 0.17
C GLN A 77 11.07 -9.50 1.45
N LEU A 78 10.67 -9.99 2.63
CA LEU A 78 11.12 -9.44 3.91
C LEU A 78 12.65 -9.53 4.06
N SER A 79 13.27 -10.63 3.64
CA SER A 79 14.72 -10.77 3.68
C SER A 79 15.43 -9.74 2.80
N ILE A 80 14.88 -9.43 1.63
CA ILE A 80 15.42 -8.40 0.73
C ILE A 80 15.25 -7.01 1.35
N ILE A 81 14.12 -6.73 1.99
CA ILE A 81 13.90 -5.47 2.72
C ILE A 81 14.92 -5.32 3.85
N PHE A 82 15.13 -6.36 4.67
CA PHE A 82 16.12 -6.31 5.75
C PHE A 82 17.55 -6.19 5.23
N LEU A 83 17.88 -6.85 4.11
CA LEU A 83 19.18 -6.71 3.46
C LEU A 83 19.38 -5.29 2.94
N TRP A 84 18.37 -4.71 2.28
CA TRP A 84 18.38 -3.34 1.81
C TRP A 84 18.56 -2.35 2.97
N LEU A 85 17.76 -2.49 4.04
CA LEU A 85 17.89 -1.70 5.27
C LEU A 85 19.31 -1.83 5.85
N SER A 86 19.80 -3.07 6.02
CA SER A 86 21.16 -3.33 6.52
C SER A 86 22.23 -2.65 5.66
N GLY A 87 22.05 -2.64 4.34
CA GLY A 87 22.90 -1.88 3.43
C GLY A 87 22.89 -0.38 3.76
N MET A 88 21.70 0.22 3.92
CA MET A 88 21.60 1.63 4.32
C MET A 88 22.32 1.90 5.65
N TYR A 89 22.14 1.04 6.67
CA TYR A 89 22.88 1.12 7.95
C TYR A 89 24.39 1.05 7.80
N PHE A 90 24.87 0.09 7.02
CA PHE A 90 26.29 -0.09 6.79
C PHE A 90 26.91 1.12 6.07
N HIS A 91 26.22 1.65 5.07
CA HIS A 91 26.70 2.79 4.30
C HIS A 91 26.73 4.09 5.11
N GLY A 92 25.71 4.32 5.95
CA GLY A 92 25.70 5.40 6.95
C GLY A 92 26.88 5.32 7.91
N ALA A 93 27.20 4.13 8.43
CA ALA A 93 28.27 3.96 9.40
C ALA A 93 29.67 4.14 8.79
N ARG A 94 29.92 3.65 7.57
CA ARG A 94 31.28 3.54 7.02
C ARG A 94 31.68 4.65 6.05
N PHE A 95 30.72 5.24 5.34
CA PHE A 95 30.97 6.09 4.18
C PHE A 95 30.19 7.42 4.19
N SER A 96 29.68 7.86 5.35
CA SER A 96 28.94 9.12 5.48
C SER A 96 29.72 10.19 6.23
N ASN A 97 29.23 11.43 6.16
CA ASN A 97 29.65 12.54 7.01
C ASN A 97 28.76 12.69 8.27
N TYR A 98 28.11 11.62 8.74
CA TYR A 98 27.06 11.71 9.77
C TYR A 98 27.51 12.39 11.08
N GLU A 99 28.71 12.11 11.59
CA GLU A 99 29.22 12.78 12.80
C GLU A 99 29.42 14.29 12.59
N ALA A 100 29.91 14.67 11.40
CA ALA A 100 30.08 16.08 11.04
C ALA A 100 28.70 16.76 10.89
N TRP A 101 27.77 16.12 10.17
CA TRP A 101 26.39 16.58 10.05
C TRP A 101 25.72 16.78 11.41
N LEU A 102 25.90 15.83 12.35
CA LEU A 102 25.32 15.93 13.68
C LEU A 102 25.86 17.12 14.49
N SER A 103 27.12 17.53 14.24
CA SER A 103 27.73 18.67 14.91
C SER A 103 27.23 20.03 14.41
N ASP A 104 26.82 20.14 13.14
CA ASP A 104 26.21 21.34 12.56
C ASP A 104 25.18 20.99 11.46
N PRO A 105 23.97 20.55 11.84
CA PRO A 105 22.94 20.12 10.89
C PRO A 105 22.40 21.26 10.01
N SER A 106 22.65 22.51 10.39
CA SER A 106 22.13 23.70 9.69
C SER A 106 22.98 24.12 8.49
N HIS A 107 24.29 23.86 8.53
CA HIS A 107 25.21 24.25 7.46
C HIS A 107 25.85 23.06 6.73
N ILE A 108 25.96 21.91 7.40
CA ILE A 108 26.50 20.70 6.78
C ILE A 108 25.35 19.94 6.14
N GLY A 109 25.38 19.77 4.82
CA GLY A 109 24.42 18.93 4.12
C GLY A 109 24.68 17.44 4.43
N PRO A 110 23.62 16.62 4.60
CA PRO A 110 23.80 15.18 4.75
C PRO A 110 24.41 14.63 3.46
N SER A 111 25.59 14.03 3.58
CA SER A 111 26.27 13.37 2.48
C SER A 111 26.56 11.94 2.86
N ALA A 112 25.91 11.07 2.12
CA ALA A 112 26.30 9.69 2.05
C ALA A 112 26.25 9.35 0.56
N GLN A 113 27.39 9.01 -0.04
CA GLN A 113 27.41 8.51 -1.43
C GLN A 113 26.67 7.16 -1.54
N ILE A 114 26.23 6.61 -0.40
CA ILE A 114 25.12 5.66 -0.25
C ILE A 114 24.42 5.94 1.10
N TRP A 115 23.09 6.10 1.09
CA TRP A 115 22.23 6.72 2.12
C TRP A 115 22.33 6.22 3.57
N GLN A 116 22.22 7.15 4.55
CA GLN A 116 21.45 6.89 5.76
C GLN A 116 20.93 8.10 6.56
N THR A 117 19.71 7.94 7.08
CA THR A 117 19.07 8.72 8.13
C THR A 117 18.78 7.80 9.32
N SER A 118 19.55 7.92 10.42
CA SER A 118 19.17 7.62 11.82
C SER A 118 20.41 7.51 12.72
N GLY A 119 20.70 8.56 13.51
CA GLY A 119 20.99 8.41 14.94
C GLY A 119 22.24 7.68 15.45
N ILE A 120 23.20 7.21 14.64
CA ILE A 120 24.27 6.29 15.10
C ILE A 120 25.63 6.97 15.07
N THR A 121 26.25 7.19 16.23
CA THR A 121 27.54 7.89 16.37
C THR A 121 28.74 7.01 16.71
N ARG A 122 28.66 5.75 17.19
CA ARG A 122 29.84 4.83 17.39
C ARG A 122 29.46 3.33 17.49
N GLU A 123 30.43 2.42 17.28
CA GLU A 123 30.31 0.94 17.46
C GLU A 123 29.84 0.48 18.86
N LEU A 124 29.82 1.38 19.85
CA LEU A 124 29.27 1.15 21.19
C LEU A 124 27.73 0.97 21.19
N GLN A 125 27.04 1.28 20.10
CA GLN A 125 25.57 1.40 20.11
C GLN A 125 24.80 0.07 20.02
N LEU A 126 25.44 -1.05 19.67
CA LEU A 126 24.86 -2.39 19.91
C LEU A 126 24.80 -2.74 21.41
N TYR A 127 25.69 -2.17 22.24
CA TYR A 127 25.63 -2.25 23.71
C TYR A 127 24.63 -1.24 24.32
N CYS A 128 24.40 -0.11 23.65
CA CYS A 128 23.44 0.91 24.09
C CYS A 128 21.97 0.55 23.85
N THR A 129 21.62 -0.39 22.97
CA THR A 129 20.21 -0.83 22.83
C THR A 129 19.73 -1.53 24.12
N THR A 130 20.62 -2.28 24.77
CA THR A 130 20.36 -2.97 26.05
C THR A 130 20.35 -2.01 27.24
N ILE A 131 21.24 -1.01 27.26
CA ILE A 131 21.29 0.04 28.31
C ILE A 131 20.21 1.10 28.09
N GLY A 132 19.83 1.37 26.84
CA GLY A 132 18.76 2.28 26.44
C GLY A 132 17.39 1.78 26.87
N ALA A 133 17.16 0.45 26.89
CA ALA A 133 15.98 -0.13 27.51
C ALA A 133 15.94 0.11 29.04
N LEU A 134 17.09 0.07 29.73
CA LEU A 134 17.20 0.38 31.16
C LEU A 134 17.07 1.89 31.45
N VAL A 135 17.58 2.76 30.57
CA VAL A 135 17.42 4.22 30.65
C VAL A 135 16.01 4.66 30.27
N PHE A 136 15.33 3.97 29.35
CA PHE A 136 13.92 4.21 29.03
C PHE A 136 13.03 3.91 30.23
N ILE A 137 13.32 2.83 30.98
CA ILE A 137 12.69 2.55 32.28
C ILE A 137 13.00 3.65 33.31
N ALA A 138 14.20 4.25 33.29
CA ALA A 138 14.56 5.36 34.18
C ALA A 138 14.00 6.74 33.75
N LEU A 139 13.78 6.98 32.45
CA LEU A 139 13.17 8.19 31.89
C LEU A 139 11.64 8.20 32.06
N MET A 140 11.01 7.02 32.22
CA MET A 140 9.61 6.89 32.63
C MET A 140 9.35 7.44 34.05
N LEU A 141 10.39 7.78 34.82
CA LEU A 141 10.30 8.36 36.17
C LEU A 141 10.40 9.91 36.18
N PHE A 142 10.60 10.58 35.03
CA PHE A 142 10.69 12.04 34.97
C PHE A 142 9.37 12.69 34.52
N ASP A 143 9.00 13.78 35.21
CA ASP A 143 7.69 14.45 35.29
C ASP A 143 7.19 15.13 34.00
N ASP A 144 7.78 14.85 32.83
CA ASP A 144 7.48 15.56 31.57
C ASP A 144 7.61 14.67 30.30
N PHE A 145 7.42 13.35 30.43
CA PHE A 145 7.61 12.38 29.33
C PHE A 145 6.54 12.45 28.22
N LEU A 146 5.29 12.80 28.57
CA LEU A 146 4.15 12.85 27.66
C LEU A 146 3.58 14.27 27.57
N THR A 147 4.10 15.07 26.65
CA THR A 147 3.53 16.41 26.42
C THR A 147 2.49 16.39 25.30
N PHE A 148 1.61 17.39 25.28
CA PHE A 148 0.67 17.64 24.19
C PHE A 148 0.78 19.10 23.73
N ARG A 149 2.00 19.50 23.33
CA ARG A 149 2.30 20.91 23.02
C ARG A 149 1.70 21.37 21.69
N GLY A 150 1.55 20.45 20.73
CA GLY A 150 1.23 20.77 19.34
C GLY A 150 2.33 21.57 18.62
N GLY A 151 2.28 21.60 17.29
CA GLY A 151 3.22 22.38 16.49
C GLY A 151 4.64 21.79 16.37
N LEU A 152 5.57 22.63 15.94
CA LEU A 152 6.97 22.28 15.67
C LEU A 152 7.88 22.80 16.78
N ASP A 153 8.96 22.09 17.03
CA ASP A 153 10.07 22.57 17.85
C ASP A 153 10.79 23.71 17.11
N PRO A 154 10.85 24.93 17.68
CA PRO A 154 11.46 26.09 17.02
C PRO A 154 12.97 25.95 16.77
N VAL A 155 13.65 25.03 17.48
CA VAL A 155 15.09 24.80 17.29
C VAL A 155 15.34 23.90 16.08
N THR A 156 14.58 22.81 15.98
CA THR A 156 14.83 21.77 14.97
C THR A 156 13.92 21.86 13.75
N GLY A 157 12.81 22.59 13.84
CA GLY A 157 11.76 22.63 12.80
C GLY A 157 10.98 21.32 12.65
N GLY A 158 11.20 20.32 13.51
CA GLY A 158 10.50 19.04 13.51
C GLY A 158 9.41 18.94 14.57
N LEU A 159 8.62 17.86 14.55
CA LEU A 159 7.66 17.56 15.60
C LEU A 159 8.36 17.25 16.93
N TRP A 160 7.73 17.67 18.04
CA TRP A 160 8.20 17.37 19.39
C TRP A 160 8.24 15.85 19.64
N LEU A 161 9.41 15.31 20.02
CA LEU A 161 9.59 13.88 20.31
C LEU A 161 8.65 13.38 21.42
N THR A 162 8.37 14.20 22.43
CA THR A 162 7.41 13.90 23.50
C THR A 162 5.98 13.76 22.99
N ASN A 163 5.57 14.59 22.03
CA ASN A 163 4.26 14.44 21.38
C ASN A 163 4.22 13.17 20.51
N ILE A 164 5.31 12.83 19.81
CA ILE A 164 5.42 11.59 19.04
C ILE A 164 5.33 10.37 19.98
N ALA A 165 6.01 10.39 21.12
CA ALA A 165 5.95 9.31 22.11
C ALA A 165 4.52 9.11 22.65
N HIS A 166 3.83 10.20 23.00
CA HIS A 166 2.42 10.15 23.42
C HIS A 166 1.52 9.61 22.30
N HIS A 167 1.70 10.07 21.07
CA HIS A 167 0.98 9.56 19.91
C HIS A 167 1.13 8.04 19.74
N HIS A 168 2.35 7.52 19.84
CA HIS A 168 2.60 6.07 19.74
C HIS A 168 1.97 5.28 20.88
N LEU A 169 2.03 5.80 22.11
CA LEU A 169 1.38 5.17 23.26
C LEU A 169 -0.14 5.08 23.06
N ALA A 170 -0.77 6.17 22.62
CA ALA A 170 -2.21 6.19 22.33
C ALA A 170 -2.59 5.20 21.22
N ILE A 171 -1.80 5.15 20.14
CA ILE A 171 -1.97 4.20 19.05
C ILE A 171 -1.81 2.75 19.53
N ALA A 172 -0.80 2.46 20.35
CA ALA A 172 -0.55 1.13 20.88
C ALA A 172 -1.74 0.63 21.71
N ILE A 173 -2.28 1.47 22.60
CA ILE A 173 -3.47 1.15 23.40
C ILE A 173 -4.68 0.90 22.48
N LEU A 174 -4.90 1.76 21.49
CA LEU A 174 -6.00 1.61 20.54
C LEU A 174 -5.91 0.29 19.77
N PHE A 175 -4.74 -0.05 19.21
CA PHE A 175 -4.57 -1.30 18.47
C PHE A 175 -4.62 -2.54 19.37
N LEU A 176 -4.15 -2.46 20.61
CA LEU A 176 -4.28 -3.55 21.58
C LEU A 176 -5.76 -3.84 21.88
N ILE A 177 -6.57 -2.80 22.13
CA ILE A 177 -8.02 -2.97 22.36
C ILE A 177 -8.69 -3.50 21.09
N ALA A 178 -8.40 -2.93 19.92
CA ALA A 178 -8.97 -3.36 18.64
C ALA A 178 -8.63 -4.83 18.30
N GLY A 179 -7.43 -5.30 18.68
CA GLY A 179 -7.00 -6.69 18.47
C GLY A 179 -7.84 -7.74 19.21
N HIS A 180 -8.64 -7.33 20.21
CA HIS A 180 -9.52 -8.22 20.99
C HIS A 180 -10.99 -8.20 20.52
N MET A 181 -11.30 -7.54 19.40
CA MET A 181 -12.68 -7.44 18.88
C MET A 181 -13.20 -8.78 18.31
N TYR A 182 -12.33 -9.59 17.70
CA TYR A 182 -12.74 -10.76 16.92
C TYR A 182 -12.77 -12.03 17.76
N LYS A 183 -13.80 -12.85 17.51
CA LYS A 183 -14.00 -14.11 18.21
C LYS A 183 -12.93 -15.12 17.83
N THR A 184 -12.38 -15.81 18.83
CA THR A 184 -11.42 -16.92 18.69
C THR A 184 -11.88 -18.13 19.53
N ASN A 185 -10.97 -18.99 19.99
CA ASN A 185 -11.28 -20.23 20.72
C ASN A 185 -11.98 -19.99 22.07
N TRP A 186 -11.85 -18.80 22.67
CA TRP A 186 -12.47 -18.48 23.96
C TRP A 186 -13.94 -18.06 23.88
N GLY A 187 -14.54 -18.06 22.68
CA GLY A 187 -15.97 -17.82 22.48
C GLY A 187 -16.43 -16.37 22.64
N ILE A 188 -15.57 -15.45 23.12
CA ILE A 188 -15.84 -14.02 23.26
C ILE A 188 -15.35 -13.26 22.02
N GLY A 189 -16.13 -12.29 21.55
CA GLY A 189 -15.83 -11.44 20.40
C GLY A 189 -16.86 -11.58 19.28
N HIS A 190 -16.57 -10.99 18.12
CA HIS A 190 -17.45 -11.02 16.95
C HIS A 190 -16.92 -11.93 15.83
N GLY A 191 -17.82 -12.67 15.17
CA GLY A 191 -17.51 -13.34 13.90
C GLY A 191 -17.54 -12.34 12.76
N LEU A 192 -16.47 -12.26 11.95
CA LEU A 192 -16.39 -11.33 10.81
C LEU A 192 -17.54 -11.56 9.82
N LYS A 193 -17.84 -12.83 9.52
CA LYS A 193 -18.96 -13.22 8.66
C LYS A 193 -20.30 -12.74 9.20
N ASP A 194 -20.55 -12.93 10.50
CA ASP A 194 -21.79 -12.48 11.16
C ASP A 194 -21.93 -10.95 11.08
N ILE A 195 -20.85 -10.20 11.31
CA ILE A 195 -20.85 -8.74 11.15
C ILE A 195 -21.24 -8.38 9.72
N LEU A 196 -20.56 -8.93 8.71
CA LEU A 196 -20.82 -8.59 7.31
C LEU A 196 -22.27 -8.90 6.91
N GLU A 197 -22.77 -10.10 7.22
CA GLU A 197 -24.13 -10.52 6.87
C GLU A 197 -25.22 -9.76 7.63
N ALA A 198 -24.93 -9.25 8.82
CA ALA A 198 -25.88 -8.41 9.56
C ALA A 198 -26.11 -7.03 8.89
N HIS A 199 -25.14 -6.55 8.11
CA HIS A 199 -25.22 -5.22 7.48
C HIS A 199 -25.90 -5.29 6.10
N LYS A 200 -27.23 -5.15 6.12
CA LYS A 200 -28.10 -5.08 4.92
C LYS A 200 -29.02 -3.86 4.99
N GLY A 201 -29.39 -3.31 3.85
CA GLY A 201 -30.25 -2.14 3.76
C GLY A 201 -31.29 -2.24 2.64
N PRO A 202 -32.30 -1.35 2.64
CA PRO A 202 -33.40 -1.41 1.68
C PRO A 202 -32.94 -1.23 0.22
N PHE A 203 -31.81 -0.53 0.01
CA PHE A 203 -31.28 -0.23 -1.32
C PHE A 203 -30.15 -1.17 -1.78
N THR A 204 -29.63 -2.03 -0.90
CA THR A 204 -28.40 -2.81 -1.12
C THR A 204 -28.64 -4.31 -1.32
N GLY A 205 -29.90 -4.74 -1.42
CA GLY A 205 -30.24 -6.14 -1.65
C GLY A 205 -29.81 -7.02 -0.47
N GLN A 206 -28.98 -8.03 -0.74
CA GLN A 206 -28.41 -8.92 0.27
C GLN A 206 -27.19 -8.32 1.01
N GLY A 207 -26.84 -7.06 0.75
CA GLY A 207 -25.75 -6.37 1.45
C GLY A 207 -24.40 -7.04 1.22
N HIS A 208 -23.64 -7.29 2.29
CA HIS A 208 -22.28 -7.87 2.23
C HIS A 208 -22.25 -9.41 2.26
N LYS A 209 -23.37 -10.08 1.99
CA LYS A 209 -23.40 -11.55 1.94
C LYS A 209 -22.43 -12.05 0.86
N GLY A 210 -21.60 -13.04 1.16
CA GLY A 210 -20.63 -13.61 0.22
C GLY A 210 -19.27 -12.92 0.20
N LEU A 211 -19.13 -11.75 0.83
CA LEU A 211 -17.87 -11.00 0.87
C LEU A 211 -16.80 -11.69 1.76
N TYR A 212 -17.24 -12.34 2.84
CA TYR A 212 -16.34 -13.12 3.70
C TYR A 212 -15.69 -14.25 2.89
N GLU A 213 -16.51 -15.00 2.14
CA GLU A 213 -16.04 -16.08 1.28
C GLU A 213 -15.03 -15.55 0.25
N ILE A 214 -15.37 -14.49 -0.50
CA ILE A 214 -14.46 -13.86 -1.48
C ILE A 214 -13.08 -13.57 -0.86
N LEU A 215 -13.05 -12.90 0.30
CA LEU A 215 -11.80 -12.49 0.93
C LEU A 215 -11.02 -13.65 1.58
N THR A 216 -11.65 -14.79 1.81
CA THR A 216 -10.99 -16.00 2.34
C THR A 216 -10.56 -16.98 1.26
N THR A 217 -11.15 -16.92 0.07
CA THR A 217 -10.85 -17.85 -1.03
C THR A 217 -9.97 -17.24 -2.13
N SER A 218 -9.96 -15.91 -2.30
CA SER A 218 -9.19 -15.23 -3.34
C SER A 218 -8.05 -14.39 -2.77
N TRP A 219 -6.82 -14.78 -3.09
CA TRP A 219 -5.62 -13.96 -2.83
C TRP A 219 -5.63 -12.66 -3.63
N HIS A 220 -6.19 -12.66 -4.84
CA HIS A 220 -6.28 -11.46 -5.68
C HIS A 220 -7.26 -10.42 -5.11
N ALA A 221 -8.40 -10.84 -4.55
CA ALA A 221 -9.32 -9.95 -3.86
C ALA A 221 -8.66 -9.29 -2.64
N GLN A 222 -7.96 -10.09 -1.82
CA GLN A 222 -7.27 -9.59 -0.64
C GLN A 222 -6.11 -8.65 -1.01
N LEU A 223 -5.30 -9.03 -2.00
CA LEU A 223 -4.21 -8.21 -2.50
C LEU A 223 -4.72 -6.87 -3.07
N SER A 224 -5.79 -6.89 -3.86
CA SER A 224 -6.39 -5.68 -4.41
C SER A 224 -6.85 -4.70 -3.32
N LEU A 225 -7.55 -5.20 -2.29
CA LEU A 225 -7.98 -4.38 -1.15
C LEU A 225 -6.79 -3.82 -0.36
N ASN A 226 -5.77 -4.66 -0.11
CA ASN A 226 -4.57 -4.25 0.62
C ASN A 226 -3.76 -3.19 -0.15
N LEU A 227 -3.62 -3.33 -1.48
CA LEU A 227 -3.00 -2.33 -2.33
C LEU A 227 -3.79 -1.01 -2.31
N ALA A 228 -5.13 -1.07 -2.28
CA ALA A 228 -5.95 0.15 -2.23
C ALA A 228 -5.70 0.94 -0.95
N MET A 229 -5.65 0.24 0.18
CA MET A 229 -5.34 0.86 1.48
C MET A 229 -3.89 1.32 1.56
N LEU A 230 -2.92 0.49 1.16
CA LEU A 230 -1.49 0.81 1.24
C LEU A 230 -1.11 1.96 0.32
N GLY A 231 -1.58 1.96 -0.93
CA GLY A 231 -1.28 3.02 -1.88
C GLY A 231 -1.85 4.37 -1.44
N SER A 232 -3.10 4.36 -0.95
CA SER A 232 -3.72 5.55 -0.36
C SER A 232 -2.99 6.04 0.89
N LEU A 233 -2.61 5.12 1.79
CA LEU A 233 -1.83 5.45 2.99
C LEU A 233 -0.47 6.05 2.62
N THR A 234 0.20 5.52 1.61
CA THR A 234 1.50 6.02 1.12
C THR A 234 1.37 7.47 0.63
N ILE A 235 0.29 7.81 -0.08
CA ILE A 235 -0.01 9.21 -0.50
C ILE A 235 -0.31 10.09 0.71
N VAL A 236 -1.09 9.60 1.68
CA VAL A 236 -1.36 10.34 2.92
C VAL A 236 -0.07 10.60 3.70
N VAL A 237 0.84 9.63 3.77
CA VAL A 237 2.17 9.80 4.38
C VAL A 237 2.95 10.91 3.68
N ALA A 238 2.93 10.96 2.34
CA ALA A 238 3.57 12.05 1.60
C ALA A 238 3.02 13.42 2.03
N HIS A 239 1.68 13.56 2.07
CA HIS A 239 1.02 14.80 2.47
C HIS A 239 1.26 15.18 3.93
N HIS A 240 1.28 14.21 4.85
CA HIS A 240 1.52 14.46 6.27
C HIS A 240 2.98 14.80 6.55
N MET A 241 3.95 14.11 5.95
CA MET A 241 5.37 14.34 6.23
C MET A 241 5.86 15.71 5.74
N TYR A 242 5.35 16.21 4.60
CA TYR A 242 5.76 17.54 4.13
C TYR A 242 5.14 18.67 4.97
N SER A 243 3.90 18.50 5.42
CA SER A 243 3.16 19.53 6.18
C SER A 243 3.43 19.49 7.68
N MET A 244 3.82 18.33 8.21
CA MET A 244 4.17 18.10 9.61
C MET A 244 5.49 17.31 9.69
N PRO A 245 6.65 17.95 9.45
CA PRO A 245 7.95 17.27 9.41
C PRO A 245 8.25 16.52 10.71
N PRO A 246 8.30 15.17 10.70
CA PRO A 246 8.43 14.39 11.93
C PRO A 246 9.88 14.30 12.44
N TYR A 247 10.86 14.67 11.60
CA TYR A 247 12.28 14.54 11.92
C TYR A 247 12.94 15.91 12.15
N PRO A 248 13.86 16.03 13.13
CA PRO A 248 14.67 17.22 13.33
C PRO A 248 15.43 17.63 12.06
N TYR A 249 15.47 18.93 11.78
CA TYR A 249 16.19 19.55 10.65
C TYR A 249 15.72 19.14 9.24
N LEU A 250 14.67 18.32 9.13
CA LEU A 250 14.10 17.92 7.85
C LEU A 250 13.36 19.08 7.16
N ALA A 251 12.71 19.96 7.93
CA ALA A 251 11.92 21.06 7.39
C ALA A 251 12.74 22.05 6.54
N THR A 252 14.03 22.20 6.88
CA THR A 252 14.98 23.09 6.20
C THR A 252 15.76 22.39 5.08
N ASP A 253 15.73 21.06 5.02
CA ASP A 253 16.30 20.29 3.91
C ASP A 253 15.26 20.10 2.79
N TYR A 254 15.19 21.11 1.91
CA TYR A 254 14.23 21.13 0.80
C TYR A 254 14.43 19.99 -0.20
N GLY A 255 15.67 19.52 -0.38
CA GLY A 255 15.97 18.42 -1.28
C GLY A 255 15.38 17.11 -0.79
N THR A 256 15.56 16.82 0.50
CA THR A 256 14.99 15.62 1.13
C THR A 256 13.46 15.69 1.19
N GLN A 257 12.88 16.85 1.53
CA GLN A 257 11.42 17.04 1.54
C GLN A 257 10.78 16.75 0.17
N LEU A 258 11.32 17.37 -0.89
CA LEU A 258 10.82 17.16 -2.25
C LEU A 258 10.99 15.70 -2.71
N SER A 259 12.13 15.09 -2.38
CA SER A 259 12.44 13.71 -2.74
C SER A 259 11.50 12.73 -2.05
N LEU A 260 11.31 12.84 -0.73
CA LEU A 260 10.40 11.98 0.03
C LEU A 260 8.97 12.15 -0.47
N PHE A 261 8.48 13.39 -0.62
CA PHE A 261 7.12 13.63 -1.13
C PHE A 261 6.92 12.96 -2.49
N THR A 262 7.82 13.22 -3.44
CA THR A 262 7.73 12.67 -4.80
C THR A 262 7.82 11.15 -4.78
N HIS A 263 8.72 10.58 -3.98
CA HIS A 263 8.92 9.14 -3.84
C HIS A 263 7.65 8.44 -3.31
N TYR A 264 7.09 8.90 -2.20
CA TYR A 264 5.86 8.34 -1.63
C TYR A 264 4.66 8.52 -2.58
N MET A 265 4.55 9.67 -3.28
CA MET A 265 3.50 9.88 -4.28
C MET A 265 3.59 8.88 -5.44
N TRP A 266 4.79 8.62 -5.97
CA TRP A 266 4.97 7.65 -7.05
C TRP A 266 4.70 6.22 -6.60
N ILE A 267 5.22 5.81 -5.44
CA ILE A 267 4.92 4.49 -4.88
C ILE A 267 3.42 4.32 -4.71
N GLY A 268 2.75 5.30 -4.09
CA GLY A 268 1.31 5.28 -3.91
C GLY A 268 0.55 5.17 -5.23
N GLY A 269 0.96 5.92 -6.25
CA GLY A 269 0.40 5.85 -7.60
C GLY A 269 0.53 4.46 -8.25
N PHE A 270 1.73 3.87 -8.23
CA PHE A 270 1.96 2.52 -8.76
C PHE A 270 1.13 1.47 -8.02
N VAL A 271 1.09 1.55 -6.70
CA VAL A 271 0.32 0.63 -5.85
C VAL A 271 -1.18 0.75 -6.13
N ILE A 272 -1.71 1.97 -6.29
CA ILE A 272 -3.12 2.19 -6.65
C ILE A 272 -3.45 1.64 -8.05
N VAL A 273 -2.56 1.78 -9.04
CA VAL A 273 -2.77 1.15 -10.35
C VAL A 273 -2.82 -0.37 -10.23
N GLY A 274 -2.00 -0.96 -9.35
CA GLY A 274 -2.03 -2.38 -9.00
C GLY A 274 -3.38 -2.86 -8.46
N VAL A 275 -4.16 -1.99 -7.81
CA VAL A 275 -5.53 -2.30 -7.38
C VAL A 275 -6.38 -2.70 -8.56
N ALA A 276 -6.43 -1.87 -9.60
CA ALA A 276 -7.25 -2.12 -10.78
C ALA A 276 -6.82 -3.40 -11.51
N ALA A 277 -5.52 -3.67 -11.56
CA ALA A 277 -4.98 -4.90 -12.12
C ALA A 277 -5.49 -6.13 -11.35
N HIS A 278 -5.29 -6.18 -10.02
CA HIS A 278 -5.70 -7.33 -9.22
C HIS A 278 -7.22 -7.44 -9.02
N THR A 279 -7.97 -6.33 -9.01
CA THR A 279 -9.45 -6.38 -9.06
C THR A 279 -9.89 -7.04 -10.36
N THR A 280 -9.28 -6.68 -11.49
CA THR A 280 -9.64 -7.26 -12.79
C THR A 280 -9.27 -8.74 -12.86
N ILE A 281 -8.10 -9.12 -12.33
CA ILE A 281 -7.70 -10.54 -12.25
C ILE A 281 -8.68 -11.32 -11.38
N PHE A 282 -9.06 -10.81 -10.20
CA PHE A 282 -10.11 -11.39 -9.36
C PHE A 282 -11.42 -11.57 -10.13
N MET A 283 -11.88 -10.53 -10.83
CA MET A 283 -13.12 -10.56 -11.62
C MET A 283 -13.10 -11.59 -12.76
N VAL A 284 -11.92 -11.96 -13.26
CA VAL A 284 -11.76 -12.94 -14.35
C VAL A 284 -11.58 -14.36 -13.81
N ARG A 285 -10.80 -14.54 -12.76
CA ARG A 285 -10.38 -15.87 -12.28
C ARG A 285 -11.26 -16.42 -11.16
N ASP A 286 -11.65 -15.56 -10.22
CA ASP A 286 -12.15 -16.00 -8.91
C ASP A 286 -13.61 -15.59 -8.65
N TYR A 287 -14.14 -14.64 -9.43
CA TYR A 287 -15.54 -14.20 -9.29
C TYR A 287 -16.51 -15.25 -9.86
N ASP A 288 -17.38 -15.77 -9.00
CA ASP A 288 -18.47 -16.68 -9.39
C ASP A 288 -19.85 -16.02 -9.24
N PRO A 289 -20.57 -15.75 -10.35
CA PRO A 289 -21.90 -15.15 -10.30
C PRO A 289 -22.97 -16.04 -9.65
N ASN A 290 -22.72 -17.35 -9.51
CA ASN A 290 -23.68 -18.26 -8.89
C ASN A 290 -23.70 -18.13 -7.36
N THR A 291 -22.55 -17.77 -6.77
CA THR A 291 -22.44 -17.54 -5.32
C THR A 291 -22.77 -16.11 -4.93
N GLN A 292 -22.53 -15.15 -5.83
CA GLN A 292 -22.79 -13.72 -5.61
C GLN A 292 -24.09 -13.27 -6.25
N TYR A 293 -25.22 -13.65 -5.64
CA TYR A 293 -26.55 -13.27 -6.13
C TYR A 293 -27.15 -12.12 -5.32
N ASN A 294 -27.41 -10.99 -6.00
CA ASN A 294 -28.07 -9.80 -5.45
C ASN A 294 -27.42 -9.25 -4.17
N ASP A 295 -26.12 -9.45 -4.01
CA ASP A 295 -25.26 -8.77 -3.04
C ASP A 295 -24.83 -7.39 -3.59
N LEU A 296 -23.93 -6.72 -2.87
CA LEU A 296 -23.41 -5.42 -3.31
C LEU A 296 -22.62 -5.49 -4.61
N LEU A 297 -21.80 -6.53 -4.81
CA LEU A 297 -20.93 -6.63 -5.97
C LEU A 297 -21.74 -6.90 -7.25
N ASP A 298 -22.68 -7.84 -7.22
CA ASP A 298 -23.59 -8.12 -8.33
C ASP A 298 -24.43 -6.88 -8.70
N ARG A 299 -24.94 -6.15 -7.70
CA ARG A 299 -25.67 -4.89 -7.94
C ARG A 299 -24.78 -3.83 -8.60
N PHE A 300 -23.54 -3.67 -8.15
CA PHE A 300 -22.59 -2.74 -8.76
C PHE A 300 -22.38 -3.07 -10.24
N LEU A 301 -22.19 -4.35 -10.57
CA LEU A 301 -21.99 -4.81 -11.95
C LEU A 301 -23.20 -4.58 -12.84
N ARG A 302 -24.43 -4.74 -12.31
CA ARG A 302 -25.67 -4.45 -13.07
C ARG A 302 -25.83 -2.99 -13.45
N TYR A 303 -25.25 -2.06 -12.70
CA TYR A 303 -25.31 -0.62 -12.98
C TYR A 303 -24.00 -0.04 -13.51
N ARG A 304 -23.07 -0.88 -13.98
CA ARG A 304 -21.74 -0.46 -14.45
C ARG A 304 -21.80 0.62 -15.53
N ASP A 305 -22.74 0.55 -16.47
CA ASP A 305 -22.83 1.53 -17.58
C ASP A 305 -23.24 2.91 -17.08
N ALA A 306 -24.11 2.97 -16.06
CA ALA A 306 -24.46 4.21 -15.39
C ALA A 306 -23.26 4.78 -14.64
N ILE A 307 -22.53 3.95 -13.89
CA ILE A 307 -21.35 4.39 -13.12
C ILE A 307 -20.27 4.94 -14.06
N ILE A 308 -19.94 4.20 -15.13
CA ILE A 308 -18.92 4.59 -16.10
C ILE A 308 -19.33 5.85 -16.87
N SER A 309 -20.59 5.98 -17.28
CA SER A 309 -21.07 7.19 -17.98
C SER A 309 -21.05 8.44 -17.10
N HIS A 310 -21.41 8.33 -15.81
CA HIS A 310 -21.32 9.44 -14.87
C HIS A 310 -19.86 9.81 -14.57
N LEU A 311 -18.97 8.82 -14.42
CA LEU A 311 -17.55 9.07 -14.25
C LEU A 311 -16.93 9.75 -15.48
N ASN A 312 -17.32 9.34 -16.69
CA ASN A 312 -16.91 9.98 -17.93
C ASN A 312 -17.40 11.44 -17.99
N TRP A 313 -18.67 11.68 -17.68
CA TRP A 313 -19.24 13.02 -17.62
C TRP A 313 -18.49 13.92 -16.63
N ALA A 314 -18.24 13.43 -15.41
CA ALA A 314 -17.49 14.17 -14.39
C ALA A 314 -16.06 14.48 -14.84
N SER A 315 -15.39 13.53 -15.51
CA SER A 315 -14.04 13.72 -16.05
C SER A 315 -14.02 14.82 -17.12
N ILE A 316 -15.01 14.85 -18.02
CA ILE A 316 -15.15 15.90 -19.05
C ILE A 316 -15.40 17.27 -18.40
N LEU A 317 -16.27 17.33 -17.40
CA LEU A 317 -16.56 18.57 -16.68
C LEU A 317 -15.29 19.14 -16.04
N PHE A 318 -14.54 18.30 -15.34
CA PHE A 318 -13.28 18.70 -14.70
C PHE A 318 -12.23 19.15 -15.73
N ALA A 319 -12.08 18.42 -16.83
CA ALA A 319 -11.15 18.78 -17.91
C ALA A 319 -11.48 20.16 -18.53
N ARG A 320 -12.78 20.49 -18.66
CA ARG A 320 -13.26 21.78 -19.17
C ARG A 320 -13.07 22.92 -18.16
N SER A 321 -13.25 22.67 -16.86
CA SER A 321 -13.08 23.69 -15.81
C SER A 321 -11.63 23.93 -15.39
N SER A 322 -10.72 23.01 -15.75
CA SER A 322 -9.29 23.17 -15.44
C SER A 322 -8.69 24.37 -16.21
N ARG A 323 -8.22 25.37 -15.47
CA ARG A 323 -7.46 26.54 -16.00
C ARG A 323 -6.05 26.16 -16.49
N LEU A 324 -5.70 24.87 -16.50
CA LEU A 324 -4.35 24.35 -16.71
C LEU A 324 -3.75 24.60 -18.10
N LYS A 325 -4.51 25.14 -19.07
CA LYS A 325 -3.94 25.72 -20.29
C LYS A 325 -4.87 26.79 -20.87
N PRO A 326 -4.57 28.09 -20.70
CA PRO A 326 -5.13 29.16 -21.53
C PRO A 326 -4.73 28.99 -23.00
N ASP A 327 -3.57 28.38 -23.26
CA ASP A 327 -2.93 28.24 -24.58
C ASP A 327 -3.20 26.91 -25.30
N LYS A 328 -4.30 26.22 -25.00
CA LYS A 328 -4.63 24.92 -25.65
C LYS A 328 -4.64 25.02 -27.18
N ALA A 329 -5.08 26.15 -27.73
CA ALA A 329 -5.09 26.42 -29.17
C ALA A 329 -3.67 26.57 -29.78
N ASN A 330 -2.67 27.02 -29.00
CA ASN A 330 -1.31 27.28 -29.47
C ASN A 330 -0.43 26.02 -29.48
N LEU A 331 -0.83 24.97 -28.75
CA LEU A 331 -0.03 23.74 -28.58
C LEU A 331 -0.51 22.56 -29.43
N GLY A 332 -1.50 22.76 -30.31
CA GLY A 332 -1.94 21.75 -31.28
C GLY A 332 -2.58 20.48 -30.67
N PHE A 333 -2.92 20.49 -29.38
CA PHE A 333 -3.61 19.38 -28.74
C PHE A 333 -5.12 19.47 -29.01
N CYS A 334 -5.63 18.61 -29.90
CA CYS A 334 -7.05 18.31 -29.99
C CYS A 334 -7.35 17.06 -29.16
N PHE A 335 -8.36 17.13 -28.28
CA PHE A 335 -8.92 15.91 -27.70
C PHE A 335 -9.92 15.29 -28.68
N PRO A 336 -10.20 13.97 -28.60
CA PRO A 336 -11.14 13.29 -29.50
C PRO A 336 -12.55 13.88 -29.55
N TYR A 337 -12.89 14.80 -28.64
CA TYR A 337 -14.21 15.41 -28.50
C TYR A 337 -14.23 16.94 -28.62
N ASP A 338 -13.20 17.54 -29.21
CA ASP A 338 -13.36 18.87 -29.80
C ASP A 338 -14.31 18.73 -30.99
N GLY A 339 -15.61 18.75 -30.72
CA GLY A 339 -16.66 18.43 -31.68
C GLY A 339 -16.48 19.14 -33.03
N PRO A 340 -17.00 18.55 -34.12
CA PRO A 340 -16.75 19.05 -35.47
C PRO A 340 -17.22 20.51 -35.59
N GLY A 341 -16.29 21.43 -35.86
CA GLY A 341 -16.60 22.83 -36.15
C GLY A 341 -15.88 23.91 -35.35
N ARG A 342 -15.02 23.61 -34.37
CA ARG A 342 -14.22 24.65 -33.66
C ARG A 342 -12.85 24.95 -34.30
N GLY A 343 -12.76 24.76 -35.61
CA GLY A 343 -11.58 25.09 -36.43
C GLY A 343 -11.78 26.27 -37.40
N VAL A 344 -12.80 27.10 -37.21
CA VAL A 344 -13.02 28.28 -38.08
C VAL A 344 -13.20 29.53 -37.23
N HIS A 345 -12.35 30.52 -37.49
CA HIS A 345 -12.42 31.87 -36.93
C HIS A 345 -13.84 32.45 -37.04
N VAL A 346 -14.56 32.53 -35.92
CA VAL A 346 -15.71 33.42 -35.81
C VAL A 346 -15.20 34.77 -35.31
N LYS A 347 -15.08 35.74 -36.24
CA LYS A 347 -14.91 37.16 -35.91
C LYS A 347 -16.15 37.59 -35.11
N TYR A 348 -15.98 37.86 -33.82
CA TYR A 348 -16.98 38.58 -33.03
C TYR A 348 -17.16 39.98 -33.64
N ARG A 349 -18.35 40.25 -34.18
CA ARG A 349 -18.80 41.61 -34.48
C ARG A 349 -19.58 42.09 -33.25
N PRO A 350 -19.15 43.16 -32.55
CA PRO A 350 -19.91 43.69 -31.44
C PRO A 350 -21.07 44.51 -32.01
N GLU A 351 -22.28 43.96 -31.99
CA GLU A 351 -23.48 44.78 -32.17
C GLU A 351 -23.84 45.42 -30.83
N ILE A 352 -23.90 46.74 -30.90
CA ILE A 352 -24.14 47.72 -29.87
C ILE A 352 -25.61 47.58 -29.44
N MET A 353 -25.84 47.37 -28.15
CA MET A 353 -27.13 47.69 -27.54
C MET A 353 -27.30 49.22 -27.52
N SER A 354 -28.21 49.75 -28.32
CA SER A 354 -28.90 51.01 -28.04
C SER A 354 -30.23 51.07 -28.77
N SER A 355 -31.31 51.20 -27.97
CA SER A 355 -32.71 51.54 -28.28
C SER A 355 -33.45 50.73 -29.34
#